data_AF-A0AAT9J0I7-F1
#
_entry.id   AF-A0AAT9J0I7-F1
#
_cell.length_a   1.000
_cell.length_b   1.000
_cell.length_c   1.000
_cell.angle_alpha   90.00
_cell.angle_beta   90.00
_cell.angle_gamma   90.00
#
_symmetry.space_group_name_H-M   'P 1'
#
loop_
_entity.id
_entity.type
_entity.pdbx_description
1 polymer ?
#
loop_
_entity_poly.entity_id
_entity_poly.type
_entity_poly.pdbx_seq_one_letter_code
_entity_poly.pdbx_strand_id
1 'polypeptide(L)'
;MNCQFVLIATFCLAGCSGPKEPERVLVQTQSGPVAGVVDQDIFAFKGIPYAAAPWTKNRDGKTFGPDCGDTPDCLTLNVWAPAGKTGAQVVVSDRGNASDIDKIAAGHLKRGHVFVSINTRSLSRHADEQAAINWISANIAEFGGDPHHMTDE
;
A
#
# COMPACT_ATOMS: atom_id res chain seq x y z
N MET A 1 52.29 -24.30 43.27
CA MET A 1 51.39 -25.23 42.53
C MET A 1 49.98 -25.03 43.07
N ASN A 2 48.93 -24.65 42.36
CA ASN A 2 48.71 -24.18 41.00
C ASN A 2 47.48 -23.27 41.09
N CYS A 3 47.54 -22.11 40.45
CA CYS A 3 46.45 -21.16 40.33
C CYS A 3 45.65 -21.54 39.08
N GLN A 4 44.43 -22.07 39.24
CA GLN A 4 43.59 -22.44 38.10
C GLN A 4 42.48 -21.39 37.93
N PHE A 5 42.78 -20.37 37.11
CA PHE A 5 41.78 -19.44 36.58
C PHE A 5 40.95 -20.17 35.52
N VAL A 6 39.69 -20.45 35.81
CA VAL A 6 38.70 -20.85 34.80
C VAL A 6 38.17 -19.58 34.15
N LEU A 7 38.68 -19.26 32.96
CA LEU A 7 38.14 -18.23 32.08
C LEU A 7 36.81 -18.73 31.50
N ILE A 8 35.69 -18.23 32.01
CA ILE A 8 34.39 -18.35 31.33
C ILE A 8 34.41 -17.36 30.17
N ALA A 9 34.62 -17.86 28.95
CA ALA A 9 34.46 -17.07 27.73
C ALA A 9 32.96 -16.82 27.52
N THR A 10 32.48 -15.64 27.92
CA THR A 10 31.13 -15.18 27.58
C THR A 10 31.06 -14.97 26.07
N PHE A 11 30.47 -15.95 25.39
CA PHE A 11 30.18 -15.88 23.96
C PHE A 11 29.01 -14.90 23.78
N CYS A 12 29.32 -13.60 23.61
CA CYS A 12 28.34 -12.62 23.17
C CYS A 12 27.90 -13.00 21.76
N LEU A 13 26.77 -13.72 21.65
CA LEU A 13 26.00 -13.78 20.42
C LEU A 13 25.48 -12.37 20.15
N ALA A 14 26.29 -11.56 19.46
CA ALA A 14 25.83 -10.36 18.80
C ALA A 14 24.82 -10.80 17.75
N GLY A 15 23.54 -10.85 18.13
CA GLY A 15 22.44 -11.05 17.21
C GLY A 15 22.46 -9.90 16.22
N CYS A 16 22.92 -10.16 15.00
CA CYS A 16 22.71 -9.25 13.89
C CYS A 16 21.21 -9.17 13.64
N SER A 17 20.54 -8.18 14.23
CA SER A 17 19.19 -7.80 13.84
C SER A 17 19.28 -7.25 12.42
N GLY A 18 19.13 -8.13 11.43
CA GLY A 18 18.92 -7.73 10.04
C GLY A 18 17.66 -6.86 9.93
N PRO A 19 17.49 -6.12 8.82
CA PRO A 19 16.26 -5.36 8.61
C PRO A 19 15.06 -6.30 8.72
N LYS A 20 14.11 -5.95 9.59
CA LYS A 20 12.86 -6.69 9.74
C LYS A 20 12.07 -6.54 8.44
N GLU A 21 11.83 -7.63 7.74
CA GLU A 21 10.99 -7.62 6.53
C GLU A 21 9.59 -7.07 6.89
N PRO A 22 8.98 -6.21 6.04
CA PRO A 22 7.64 -5.71 6.28
C PRO A 22 6.65 -6.86 6.49
N GLU A 23 5.78 -6.72 7.49
CA GLU A 23 4.78 -7.74 7.77
C GLU A 23 3.74 -7.77 6.65
N ARG A 24 3.27 -8.96 6.27
CA ARG A 24 2.22 -9.09 5.24
C ARG A 24 0.84 -8.97 5.84
N VAL A 25 0.01 -8.13 5.23
CA VAL A 25 -1.41 -7.96 5.59
C VAL A 25 -2.29 -8.38 4.42
N LEU A 26 -3.45 -8.99 4.71
CA LEU A 26 -4.43 -9.40 3.71
C LEU A 26 -5.74 -8.64 3.95
N VAL A 27 -6.22 -7.93 2.93
CA VAL A 27 -7.49 -7.20 2.95
C VAL A 27 -8.46 -7.87 1.98
N GLN A 28 -9.70 -8.09 2.42
CA GLN A 28 -10.77 -8.58 1.56
C GLN A 28 -11.44 -7.39 0.88
N THR A 29 -11.50 -7.41 -0.44
CA THR A 29 -12.22 -6.40 -1.24
C THR A 29 -13.37 -7.07 -1.98
N GLN A 30 -14.31 -6.29 -2.50
CA GLN A 30 -15.39 -6.82 -3.36
C GLN A 30 -14.83 -7.43 -4.65
N SER A 31 -13.66 -6.98 -5.11
CA SER A 31 -12.96 -7.58 -6.25
C SER A 31 -12.20 -8.85 -5.88
N GLY A 32 -11.97 -9.12 -4.60
CA GLY A 32 -11.21 -10.27 -4.10
C GLY A 32 -10.09 -9.88 -3.12
N PRO A 33 -9.37 -10.87 -2.56
CA PRO A 33 -8.33 -10.64 -1.58
C PRO A 33 -7.09 -9.93 -2.16
N VAL A 34 -6.56 -8.93 -1.44
CA VAL A 34 -5.34 -8.19 -1.79
C VAL A 34 -4.35 -8.27 -0.63
N ALA A 35 -3.14 -8.77 -0.92
CA ALA A 35 -2.04 -8.77 0.04
C ALA A 35 -1.23 -7.47 -0.09
N GLY A 36 -0.95 -6.81 1.03
CA GLY A 36 -0.09 -5.63 1.11
C GLY A 36 1.02 -5.82 2.14
N VAL A 37 1.68 -4.72 2.47
CA VAL A 37 2.73 -4.66 3.48
C VAL A 37 2.37 -3.69 4.60
N VAL A 38 2.87 -3.98 5.78
CA VAL A 38 2.87 -3.11 6.95
C VAL A 38 4.30 -2.77 7.30
N ASP A 39 4.63 -1.48 7.34
CA ASP A 39 5.90 -1.00 7.85
C ASP A 39 5.67 0.24 8.72
N GLN A 40 6.20 0.22 9.95
CA GLN A 40 6.13 1.33 10.91
C GLN A 40 4.74 2.02 10.98
N ASP A 41 3.68 1.22 11.13
CA ASP A 41 2.28 1.67 11.19
C ASP A 41 1.72 2.28 9.90
N ILE A 42 2.31 1.96 8.76
CA ILE A 42 1.80 2.33 7.43
C ILE A 42 1.44 1.05 6.69
N PHE A 43 0.18 0.95 6.27
CA PHE A 43 -0.23 -0.02 5.28
C PHE A 43 0.03 0.52 3.87
N ALA A 44 0.61 -0.31 3.01
CA ALA A 44 0.76 -0.03 1.60
C ALA A 44 0.28 -1.21 0.75
N PHE A 45 -0.57 -0.91 -0.22
CA PHE A 45 -1.05 -1.82 -1.25
C PHE A 45 -0.86 -1.15 -2.59
N LYS A 46 -0.23 -1.83 -3.54
CA LYS A 46 0.21 -1.26 -4.82
C LYS A 46 -0.25 -2.14 -5.98
N GLY A 47 -0.52 -1.54 -7.13
CA GLY A 47 -0.85 -2.25 -8.36
C GLY A 47 -2.18 -3.01 -8.32
N ILE A 48 -3.18 -2.53 -7.57
CA ILE A 48 -4.50 -3.14 -7.50
C ILE A 48 -5.30 -2.74 -8.76
N PRO A 49 -5.75 -3.68 -9.62
CA PRO A 49 -6.51 -3.29 -10.80
C PRO A 49 -7.96 -2.99 -10.43
N TYR A 50 -8.38 -1.75 -10.68
CA TYR A 50 -9.71 -1.27 -10.33
C TYR A 50 -10.75 -1.53 -11.44
N ALA A 51 -10.30 -1.88 -12.64
CA ALA A 51 -11.15 -2.16 -13.81
C ALA A 51 -11.17 -3.65 -14.21
N ALA A 52 -10.58 -4.54 -13.41
CA ALA A 52 -10.55 -5.97 -13.69
C ALA A 52 -11.79 -6.69 -13.15
N ALA A 53 -12.12 -7.85 -13.73
CA ALA A 53 -13.13 -8.76 -13.18
C ALA A 53 -12.71 -9.26 -11.78
N PRO A 54 -13.67 -9.62 -10.91
CA PRO A 54 -13.36 -10.18 -9.58
C PRO A 54 -12.47 -11.42 -9.65
N TRP A 55 -11.66 -11.62 -8.62
CA TRP A 55 -10.69 -12.70 -8.47
C TRP A 55 -10.88 -13.44 -7.14
N THR A 56 -10.41 -14.68 -7.10
CA THR A 56 -10.52 -15.55 -5.89
C THR A 56 -9.17 -15.81 -5.22
N LYS A 57 -8.07 -15.74 -5.97
CA LYS A 57 -6.72 -15.93 -5.44
C LYS A 57 -6.20 -14.61 -4.88
N ASN A 58 -5.44 -14.68 -3.79
CA ASN A 58 -4.76 -13.50 -3.22
C ASN A 58 -3.94 -12.81 -4.30
N ARG A 59 -4.27 -11.54 -4.56
CA ARG A 59 -3.46 -10.70 -5.44
C ARG A 59 -2.31 -10.11 -4.64
N ASP A 60 -1.11 -10.22 -5.18
CA ASP A 60 0.08 -9.61 -4.57
C ASP A 60 0.10 -8.10 -4.90
N GLY A 61 -0.17 -7.28 -3.90
CA GLY A 61 -0.22 -5.82 -3.99
C GLY A 61 1.03 -5.14 -3.41
N LYS A 62 2.23 -5.70 -3.64
CA LYS A 62 3.50 -5.11 -3.15
C LYS A 62 4.19 -4.21 -4.17
N THR A 63 3.91 -4.41 -5.45
CA THR A 63 4.60 -3.74 -6.56
C THR A 63 3.65 -2.80 -7.27
N PHE A 64 4.16 -1.68 -7.76
CA PHE A 64 3.39 -0.80 -8.63
C PHE A 64 2.91 -1.55 -9.88
N GLY A 65 1.71 -1.18 -10.34
CA GLY A 65 1.24 -1.58 -11.65
C GLY A 65 2.04 -0.88 -12.76
N PRO A 66 1.84 -1.29 -14.01
CA PRO A 66 2.55 -0.69 -15.14
C PRO A 66 2.01 0.71 -15.44
N ASP A 67 2.88 1.56 -15.98
CA ASP A 67 2.51 2.91 -16.43
C ASP A 67 1.57 2.85 -17.64
N CYS A 68 0.64 3.80 -17.70
CA CYS A 68 -0.27 3.90 -18.84
C CYS A 68 0.46 4.48 -20.06
N GLY A 69 0.51 3.69 -21.13
CA GLY A 69 1.26 3.99 -22.36
C GLY A 69 1.89 2.73 -22.96
N ASP A 70 2.29 1.80 -22.08
CA ASP A 70 3.00 0.58 -22.47
C ASP A 70 2.10 -0.66 -22.55
N THR A 71 0.95 -0.64 -21.87
CA THR A 71 0.09 -1.83 -21.74
C THR A 71 -1.40 -1.49 -21.52
N PRO A 72 -2.34 -2.31 -22.03
CA PRO A 72 -3.77 -2.19 -21.71
C PRO A 72 -4.08 -2.46 -20.23
N ASP A 73 -3.22 -3.18 -19.51
CA ASP A 73 -3.42 -3.57 -18.10
C ASP A 73 -2.95 -2.50 -17.09
N CYS A 74 -2.81 -1.24 -17.52
CA CYS A 74 -2.27 -0.16 -16.70
C CYS A 74 -3.24 0.41 -15.66
N LEU A 75 -4.54 0.07 -15.74
CA LEU A 75 -5.60 0.60 -14.87
C LEU A 75 -5.52 0.01 -13.46
N THR A 76 -4.53 0.50 -12.72
CA THR A 76 -4.24 0.10 -11.35
C THR A 76 -4.26 1.28 -10.41
N LEU A 77 -4.48 1.01 -9.13
CA LEU A 77 -4.38 1.98 -8.06
C LEU A 77 -3.48 1.47 -6.94
N ASN A 78 -3.07 2.39 -6.09
CA ASN A 78 -2.27 2.14 -4.91
C ASN A 78 -2.95 2.80 -3.72
N VAL A 79 -2.89 2.18 -2.55
CA VAL A 79 -3.48 2.68 -1.30
C VAL A 79 -2.38 2.72 -0.24
N TRP A 80 -2.22 3.88 0.39
CA TRP A 80 -1.44 4.05 1.61
C TRP A 80 -2.36 4.51 2.74
N ALA A 81 -2.29 3.83 3.88
CA ALA A 81 -3.15 4.11 5.02
C ALA A 81 -2.39 4.04 6.35
N PRO A 82 -2.71 4.90 7.34
CA PRO A 82 -2.22 4.71 8.70
C PRO A 82 -2.83 3.42 9.30
N ALA A 83 -1.97 2.53 9.78
CA ALA A 83 -2.40 1.26 10.38
C ALA A 83 -3.28 1.52 11.62
N GLY A 84 -4.36 0.73 11.75
CA GLY A 84 -5.28 0.83 12.87
C GLY A 84 -6.22 2.04 12.86
N LYS A 85 -6.16 2.93 11.86
CA LYS A 85 -7.17 3.98 11.67
C LYS A 85 -8.35 3.49 10.84
N THR A 86 -9.52 4.05 11.14
CA THR A 86 -10.77 3.81 10.42
C THR A 86 -11.49 5.13 10.18
N GLY A 87 -12.21 5.27 9.06
CA GLY A 87 -12.96 6.49 8.72
C GLY A 87 -12.08 7.72 8.45
N ALA A 88 -10.86 7.52 7.98
CA ALA A 88 -9.96 8.62 7.61
C ALA A 88 -10.39 9.27 6.29
N GLN A 89 -10.14 10.59 6.15
CA GLN A 89 -10.30 11.27 4.86
C GLN A 89 -9.46 10.56 3.80
N VAL A 90 -10.06 10.35 2.63
CA VAL A 90 -9.40 9.74 1.47
C VAL A 90 -9.00 10.85 0.50
N VAL A 91 -7.72 10.92 0.15
CA VAL A 91 -7.22 11.80 -0.91
C VAL A 91 -6.87 10.96 -2.12
N VAL A 92 -7.46 11.29 -3.27
CA VAL A 92 -7.25 10.59 -4.54
C VAL A 92 -6.41 11.45 -5.48
N SER A 93 -5.42 10.86 -6.13
CA SER A 93 -4.52 11.56 -7.04
C SER A 93 -4.26 10.72 -8.29
N ASP A 94 -4.42 11.32 -9.46
CA ASP A 94 -3.98 10.72 -10.73
C ASP A 94 -2.59 11.23 -11.14
N ARG A 95 -1.90 11.94 -10.22
CA ARG A 95 -0.58 12.53 -10.44
C ARG A 95 0.51 11.73 -9.73
N GLY A 96 1.75 11.99 -10.15
CA GLY A 96 2.94 11.31 -9.64
C GLY A 96 3.29 10.05 -10.43
N ASN A 97 4.40 9.43 -10.07
CA ASN A 97 4.89 8.20 -10.68
C ASN A 97 5.57 7.34 -9.60
N ALA A 98 5.97 6.12 -9.95
CA ALA A 98 6.58 5.20 -9.00
C ALA A 98 7.82 5.75 -8.26
N SER A 99 8.50 6.77 -8.78
CA SER A 99 9.71 7.35 -8.18
C SER A 99 9.46 8.40 -7.09
N ASP A 100 8.28 9.03 -7.07
CA ASP A 100 7.94 10.10 -6.13
C ASP A 100 6.66 9.86 -5.32
N ILE A 101 5.78 8.96 -5.77
CA ILE A 101 4.45 8.78 -5.17
C ILE A 101 4.50 8.33 -3.70
N ASP A 102 5.50 7.54 -3.31
CA ASP A 102 5.69 7.16 -1.90
C ASP A 102 6.00 8.39 -1.00
N LYS A 103 6.68 9.42 -1.54
CA LYS A 103 6.96 10.67 -0.79
C LYS A 103 5.70 11.53 -0.66
N ILE A 104 4.89 11.59 -1.72
CA ILE A 104 3.59 12.28 -1.71
C ILE A 104 2.68 11.62 -0.68
N ALA A 105 2.54 10.30 -0.75
CA ALA A 105 1.76 9.51 0.20
C ALA A 105 2.21 9.75 1.66
N ALA A 106 3.53 9.77 1.92
CA ALA A 106 4.06 10.05 3.26
C ALA A 106 3.63 11.44 3.80
N GLY A 107 3.46 12.44 2.95
CA GLY A 107 2.91 13.75 3.34
C GLY A 107 1.46 13.68 3.80
N HIS A 108 0.63 12.92 3.08
CA HIS A 108 -0.77 12.68 3.43
C HIS A 108 -0.94 11.84 4.69
N LEU A 109 -0.12 10.79 4.86
CA LEU A 109 -0.13 9.94 6.04
C LEU A 109 0.19 10.73 7.32
N LYS A 110 1.13 11.69 7.27
CA LYS A 110 1.44 12.60 8.40
C LYS A 110 0.24 13.45 8.82
N ARG A 111 -0.68 13.73 7.90
CA ARG A 111 -1.93 14.45 8.16
C ARG A 111 -3.06 13.52 8.59
N GLY A 112 -2.81 12.21 8.62
CA GLY A 112 -3.78 11.19 9.01
C GLY A 112 -4.75 10.81 7.90
N HIS A 113 -4.45 11.14 6.66
CA HIS A 113 -5.27 10.79 5.51
C HIS A 113 -4.95 9.37 5.02
N VAL A 114 -5.92 8.72 4.39
CA VAL A 114 -5.68 7.64 3.43
C VAL A 114 -5.36 8.29 2.10
N PHE A 115 -4.30 7.86 1.44
CA PHE A 115 -3.90 8.36 0.13
C PHE A 115 -4.05 7.25 -0.92
N VAL A 116 -4.67 7.60 -2.04
CA VAL A 116 -4.89 6.69 -3.16
C VAL A 116 -4.33 7.32 -4.42
N SER A 117 -3.41 6.63 -5.09
CA SER A 117 -2.99 7.04 -6.43
C SER A 117 -3.59 6.14 -7.49
N ILE A 118 -3.98 6.71 -8.63
CA ILE A 118 -4.65 6.00 -9.73
C ILE A 118 -3.89 6.19 -11.05
N ASN A 119 -3.71 5.11 -11.79
CA ASN A 119 -3.22 5.18 -13.16
C ASN A 119 -4.41 5.32 -14.11
N THR A 120 -4.36 6.27 -15.04
CA THR A 120 -5.42 6.49 -16.04
C THR A 120 -4.84 6.62 -17.44
N ARG A 121 -5.62 6.27 -18.47
CA ARG A 121 -5.18 6.43 -19.86
C ARG A 121 -5.48 7.86 -20.32
N SER A 122 -4.54 8.50 -21.01
CA SER A 122 -4.68 9.91 -21.41
C SER A 122 -5.95 10.21 -22.21
N LEU A 123 -6.34 9.32 -23.12
CA LEU A 123 -7.51 9.52 -23.99
C LEU A 123 -8.85 9.19 -23.29
N SER A 124 -8.85 8.40 -22.23
CA SER A 124 -10.07 7.98 -21.51
C SER A 124 -10.04 8.35 -20.04
N ARG A 125 -9.25 9.36 -19.67
CA ARG A 125 -8.95 9.74 -18.28
C ARG A 125 -10.21 9.85 -17.44
N HIS A 126 -11.22 10.60 -17.90
CA HIS A 126 -12.45 10.80 -17.13
C HIS A 126 -13.22 9.50 -16.83
N ALA A 127 -13.29 8.58 -17.80
CA ALA A 127 -13.95 7.29 -17.58
C ALA A 127 -13.14 6.38 -16.65
N ASP A 128 -11.81 6.43 -16.77
CA ASP A 128 -10.88 5.67 -15.92
C ASP A 128 -10.92 6.18 -14.47
N GLU A 129 -10.95 7.51 -14.27
CA GLU A 129 -11.15 8.16 -12.97
C GLU A 129 -12.48 7.73 -12.34
N GLN A 130 -13.57 7.78 -13.10
CA GLN A 130 -14.87 7.36 -12.57
C GLN A 130 -14.88 5.88 -12.17
N ALA A 131 -14.24 5.01 -12.95
CA ALA A 131 -14.10 3.60 -12.61
C ALA A 131 -13.27 3.41 -11.33
N ALA A 132 -12.17 4.16 -11.18
CA ALA A 132 -11.35 4.13 -9.98
C ALA A 132 -12.13 4.62 -8.75
N ILE A 133 -12.88 5.73 -8.85
CA ILE A 133 -13.71 6.25 -7.78
C ILE A 133 -14.80 5.26 -7.37
N ASN A 134 -15.41 4.55 -8.33
CA ASN A 134 -16.38 3.50 -8.03
C ASN A 134 -15.73 2.36 -7.23
N TRP A 135 -14.52 1.94 -7.62
CA TRP A 135 -13.78 0.93 -6.88
C TRP A 135 -13.39 1.42 -5.47
N ILE A 136 -12.90 2.65 -5.34
CA ILE A 136 -12.51 3.25 -4.06
C ILE A 136 -13.73 3.31 -3.13
N SER A 137 -14.86 3.84 -3.61
CA SER A 137 -16.10 3.94 -2.83
C SER A 137 -16.57 2.57 -2.30
N ALA A 138 -16.38 1.51 -3.09
CA ALA A 138 -16.81 0.16 -2.76
C ALA A 138 -15.88 -0.56 -1.76
N ASN A 139 -14.62 -0.12 -1.62
CA ASN A 139 -13.59 -0.91 -0.94
C ASN A 139 -12.77 -0.15 0.10
N ILE A 140 -12.71 1.19 0.06
CA ILE A 140 -11.72 1.96 0.84
C ILE A 140 -11.93 1.87 2.36
N ALA A 141 -13.14 1.53 2.80
CA ALA A 141 -13.44 1.25 4.21
C ALA A 141 -12.59 0.08 4.76
N GLU A 142 -12.31 -0.93 3.94
CA GLU A 142 -11.47 -2.07 4.29
C GLU A 142 -9.99 -1.69 4.49
N PHE A 143 -9.60 -0.52 3.99
CA PHE A 143 -8.28 0.07 4.14
C PHE A 143 -8.25 1.19 5.19
N GLY A 144 -9.36 1.41 5.90
CA GLY A 144 -9.47 2.42 6.96
C GLY A 144 -9.90 3.82 6.50
N GLY A 145 -10.27 4.00 5.22
CA GLY A 145 -10.80 5.25 4.69
C GLY A 145 -12.30 5.41 4.91
N ASP A 146 -12.80 6.64 4.82
CA ASP A 146 -14.22 6.96 4.75
C ASP A 146 -14.66 7.13 3.28
N PRO A 147 -15.50 6.23 2.72
CA PRO A 147 -15.97 6.33 1.35
C PRO A 147 -16.87 7.55 1.09
N HIS A 148 -17.33 8.25 2.13
CA HIS A 148 -18.15 9.45 2.03
C HIS A 148 -17.35 10.75 2.23
N HIS A 149 -16.04 10.66 2.48
CA HIS A 149 -15.15 11.80 2.68
C HIS A 149 -13.91 11.70 1.80
N MET A 150 -14.14 11.79 0.49
CA MET A 150 -13.11 11.74 -0.55
C MET A 150 -12.86 13.14 -1.13
N THR A 151 -11.59 13.44 -1.42
CA THR A 151 -11.16 14.68 -2.07
C THR A 151 -10.06 14.38 -3.08
N ASP A 152 -9.95 15.21 -4.12
CA ASP A 152 -8.82 15.14 -5.05
C ASP A 152 -7.61 15.93 -4.51
N GLU A 153 -6.40 15.50 -4.86
CA GLU A 153 -5.13 16.24 -4.65
C GLU A 153 -4.90 17.31 -5.74
#